data_AF-A0A7K3UQD9-F1
#
_entry.id   AF-A0A7K3UQD9-F1
#
_cell.length_a   1.000
_cell.length_b   1.000
_cell.length_c   1.000
_cell.angle_alpha   90.00
_cell.angle_beta   90.00
_cell.angle_gamma   90.00
#
_symmetry.space_group_name_H-M   'P 1'
#
loop_
_entity.id
_entity.type
_entity.pdbx_description
1 polymer ?
#
loop_
_entity_poly.entity_id
_entity_poly.type
_entity_poly.pdbx_seq_one_letter_code
_entity_poly.pdbx_strand_id
1 'polypeptide(L)'
;HTHMELPFMGTTASDDFYTGTAAGLSGGTTSIIDFVIPSPKQPLMDAFREWRGWAEKASSDYGFHVAVTWWDDSVYRDMGTLVHEHGVSSFKHFMAYKNAIMADDEVLVNSFSRSLELGALPTVHAENGELVFQLQK
;
A
#
# COMPACT_ATOMS: atom_id res chain seq x y z
N HIS A 1 10.01 -3.17 -1.51
CA HIS A 1 9.10 -2.61 -2.54
C HIS A 1 8.73 -3.73 -3.49
N THR A 2 7.72 -4.49 -3.14
CA THR A 2 7.18 -5.60 -3.95
C THR A 2 5.68 -5.39 -4.13
N HIS A 3 5.08 -6.12 -5.07
CA HIS A 3 3.63 -6.13 -5.31
C HIS A 3 3.21 -7.56 -5.63
N MET A 4 3.23 -8.42 -4.61
CA MET A 4 2.89 -9.84 -4.76
C MET A 4 1.38 -10.04 -4.83
N GLU A 5 0.92 -10.86 -5.77
CA GLU A 5 -0.51 -11.21 -5.93
C GLU A 5 -1.43 -9.98 -6.08
N LEU A 6 -0.88 -8.82 -6.43
CA LEU A 6 -1.61 -7.56 -6.47
C LEU A 6 -2.66 -7.58 -7.60
N PRO A 7 -3.96 -7.42 -7.29
CA PRO A 7 -4.97 -7.13 -8.30
C PRO A 7 -4.79 -5.68 -8.79
N PHE A 8 -4.40 -5.51 -10.05
CA PHE A 8 -4.17 -4.18 -10.63
C PHE A 8 -4.50 -4.14 -12.12
N MET A 9 -5.19 -3.07 -12.55
CA MET A 9 -5.51 -2.81 -13.98
C MET A 9 -6.18 -3.99 -14.71
N GLY A 10 -7.08 -4.70 -14.02
CA GLY A 10 -7.92 -5.76 -14.63
C GLY A 10 -7.29 -7.15 -14.67
N THR A 11 -6.11 -7.34 -14.07
CA THR A 11 -5.48 -8.65 -13.87
C THR A 11 -4.80 -8.71 -12.51
N THR A 12 -4.13 -9.83 -12.21
CA THR A 12 -3.34 -10.02 -10.99
C THR A 12 -1.87 -10.23 -11.36
N ALA A 13 -0.96 -9.72 -10.53
CA ALA A 13 0.46 -10.01 -10.65
C ALA A 13 0.71 -11.53 -10.69
N SER A 14 1.61 -11.97 -11.59
CA SER A 14 1.84 -13.41 -11.82
C SER A 14 2.61 -14.08 -10.68
N ASP A 15 3.45 -13.33 -9.97
CA ASP A 15 4.10 -13.81 -8.76
C ASP A 15 3.22 -13.57 -7.55
N ASP A 16 3.02 -14.63 -6.77
CA ASP A 16 2.32 -14.56 -5.49
C ASP A 16 3.30 -14.49 -4.31
N PHE A 17 2.77 -14.46 -3.08
CA PHE A 17 3.63 -14.39 -1.90
C PHE A 17 4.57 -15.60 -1.77
N TYR A 18 4.23 -16.79 -2.28
CA TYR A 18 5.13 -17.95 -2.24
C TYR A 18 6.19 -17.84 -3.34
N THR A 19 5.78 -17.69 -4.61
CA THR A 19 6.71 -17.70 -5.74
C THR A 19 7.64 -16.50 -5.71
N GLY A 20 7.12 -15.32 -5.38
CA GLY A 20 7.90 -14.08 -5.32
C GLY A 20 8.92 -14.08 -4.19
N THR A 21 8.58 -14.59 -3.00
CA THR A 21 9.54 -14.70 -1.89
C THR A 21 10.55 -15.82 -2.11
N ALA A 22 10.16 -16.95 -2.70
CA ALA A 22 11.08 -18.03 -3.08
C ALA A 22 12.10 -17.55 -4.14
N ALA A 23 11.65 -16.76 -5.12
CA ALA A 23 12.52 -16.11 -6.09
C ALA A 23 13.47 -15.12 -5.40
N GLY A 24 12.95 -14.31 -4.46
CA GLY A 24 13.74 -13.40 -3.63
C GLY A 24 14.87 -14.11 -2.88
N LEU A 25 14.55 -15.21 -2.18
CA LEU A 25 15.52 -16.03 -1.46
C LEU A 25 16.58 -16.61 -2.40
N SER A 26 16.18 -17.12 -3.56
CA SER A 26 17.09 -17.65 -4.57
C SER A 26 18.07 -16.58 -5.09
N GLY A 27 17.64 -15.31 -5.08
CA GLY A 27 18.46 -14.15 -5.43
C GLY A 27 19.19 -13.49 -4.24
N GLY A 28 19.13 -14.06 -3.04
CA GLY A 28 19.79 -13.52 -1.84
C GLY A 28 19.03 -12.41 -1.10
N THR A 29 17.79 -12.12 -1.47
CA THR A 29 16.89 -11.22 -0.73
C THR A 29 16.10 -12.02 0.29
N THR A 30 16.35 -11.78 1.58
CA THR A 30 15.80 -12.59 2.68
C THR A 30 14.51 -12.03 3.29
N SER A 31 14.07 -10.85 2.88
CA SER A 31 12.79 -10.28 3.32
C SER A 31 12.23 -9.31 2.28
N ILE A 32 10.91 -9.12 2.29
CA ILE A 32 10.20 -8.15 1.45
C ILE A 32 9.36 -7.18 2.30
N ILE A 33 9.09 -6.01 1.71
CA ILE A 33 8.04 -5.10 2.18
C ILE A 33 7.12 -4.85 0.99
N ASP A 34 5.89 -5.33 1.11
CA ASP A 34 4.84 -5.28 0.10
C ASP A 34 3.85 -4.13 0.36
N PHE A 35 2.95 -3.84 -0.57
CA PHE A 35 1.96 -2.76 -0.43
C PHE A 35 0.56 -3.34 -0.33
N VAL A 36 -0.08 -3.10 0.82
CA VAL A 36 -1.53 -3.23 0.95
C VAL A 36 -2.18 -2.08 0.19
N ILE A 37 -2.98 -2.38 -0.83
CA ILE A 37 -3.66 -1.36 -1.63
C ILE A 37 -5.18 -1.60 -1.52
N PRO A 38 -5.90 -0.81 -0.70
CA PRO A 38 -7.34 -0.98 -0.56
C PRO A 38 -8.07 -0.65 -1.86
N SER A 39 -9.16 -1.37 -2.10
CA SER A 39 -10.18 -0.99 -3.10
C SER A 39 -10.78 0.38 -2.77
N PRO A 40 -11.43 1.07 -3.74
CA PRO A 40 -12.04 2.36 -3.49
C PRO A 40 -12.97 2.35 -2.26
N LYS A 41 -12.66 3.19 -1.26
CA LYS A 41 -13.37 3.31 0.03
C LYS A 41 -13.39 2.03 0.90
N GLN A 42 -12.57 1.04 0.61
CA GLN A 42 -12.40 -0.12 1.50
C GLN A 42 -11.68 0.33 2.78
N PRO A 43 -12.15 -0.06 3.98
CA PRO A 43 -11.43 0.18 5.23
C PRO A 43 -10.00 -0.38 5.17
N LEU A 44 -9.03 0.37 5.70
CA LEU A 44 -7.63 -0.03 5.60
C LEU A 44 -7.37 -1.33 6.37
N MET A 45 -8.06 -1.51 7.50
CA MET A 45 -7.95 -2.73 8.30
C MET A 45 -8.44 -3.98 7.57
N ASP A 46 -9.46 -3.86 6.72
CA ASP A 46 -9.96 -5.00 5.95
C ASP A 46 -9.00 -5.39 4.82
N ALA A 47 -8.48 -4.40 4.09
CA ALA A 47 -7.44 -4.63 3.09
C ALA A 47 -6.16 -5.23 3.73
N PHE A 48 -5.77 -4.75 4.91
CA PHE A 48 -4.62 -5.29 5.63
C PHE A 48 -4.81 -6.76 6.00
N ARG A 49 -5.99 -7.15 6.49
CA ARG A 49 -6.30 -8.56 6.82
C ARG A 49 -6.28 -9.46 5.58
N GLU A 50 -6.78 -8.97 4.46
CA GLU A 50 -6.76 -9.67 3.18
C GLU A 50 -5.32 -9.97 2.74
N TRP A 51 -4.45 -8.95 2.72
CA TRP A 51 -3.03 -9.13 2.42
C TRP A 51 -2.30 -10.03 3.40
N ARG A 52 -2.61 -9.93 4.70
CA ARG A 52 -2.07 -10.84 5.72
C ARG A 52 -2.43 -12.29 5.43
N GLY A 53 -3.67 -12.55 5.00
CA GLY A 53 -4.11 -13.88 4.58
C GLY A 53 -3.37 -14.39 3.34
N TRP A 54 -3.21 -13.55 2.31
CA TRP A 54 -2.45 -13.92 1.11
C TRP A 54 -0.98 -14.21 1.42
N ALA A 55 -0.38 -13.48 2.35
CA ALA A 55 1.03 -13.63 2.71
C ALA A 55 1.33 -14.83 3.63
N GLU A 56 0.33 -15.59 4.09
CA GLU A 56 0.57 -16.81 4.90
C GLU A 56 1.40 -17.87 4.16
N LYS A 57 1.37 -17.86 2.82
CA LYS A 57 2.18 -18.76 1.97
C LYS A 57 3.61 -18.28 1.69
N ALA A 58 4.04 -17.15 2.27
CA ALA A 58 5.38 -16.62 2.04
C ALA A 58 6.48 -17.60 2.49
N SER A 59 7.56 -17.67 1.71
CA SER A 59 8.74 -18.50 2.00
C SER A 59 9.81 -17.76 2.83
N SER A 60 9.66 -16.44 3.05
CA SER A 60 10.57 -15.60 3.83
C SER A 60 9.82 -14.52 4.61
N ASP A 61 10.53 -13.85 5.52
CA ASP A 61 9.97 -12.79 6.36
C ASP A 61 9.44 -11.62 5.52
N TYR A 62 8.30 -11.04 5.91
CA TYR A 62 7.66 -9.94 5.20
C TYR A 62 7.12 -8.86 6.14
N GLY A 63 6.98 -7.65 5.59
CA GLY A 63 6.24 -6.54 6.20
C GLY A 63 5.37 -5.83 5.17
N PHE A 64 4.62 -4.80 5.62
CA PHE A 64 3.73 -4.05 4.76
C PHE A 64 3.86 -2.54 4.92
N HIS A 65 3.83 -1.86 3.78
CA HIS A 65 3.29 -0.52 3.67
C HIS A 65 1.76 -0.62 3.49
N VAL A 66 1.00 0.37 3.98
CA VAL A 66 -0.44 0.45 3.70
C VAL A 66 -0.74 1.71 2.89
N ALA A 67 -1.39 1.57 1.74
CA ALA A 67 -1.72 2.71 0.90
C ALA A 67 -2.94 3.49 1.42
N VAL A 68 -2.83 4.80 1.46
CA VAL A 68 -3.91 5.73 1.75
C VAL A 68 -4.35 6.38 0.44
N THR A 69 -5.45 5.87 -0.11
CA THR A 69 -6.00 6.27 -1.42
C THR A 69 -7.28 7.11 -1.30
N TRP A 70 -7.77 7.28 -0.07
CA TRP A 70 -8.97 8.06 0.28
C TRP A 70 -8.87 8.49 1.75
N TRP A 71 -9.76 9.39 2.20
CA TRP A 71 -9.71 9.93 3.56
C TRP A 71 -11.08 10.11 4.21
N ASP A 72 -11.20 9.69 5.47
CA ASP A 72 -12.23 10.07 6.44
C ASP A 72 -11.76 9.72 7.88
N ASP A 73 -12.65 9.87 8.87
CA ASP A 73 -12.35 9.54 10.26
C ASP A 73 -12.05 8.04 10.49
N SER A 74 -12.54 7.15 9.63
CA SER A 74 -12.23 5.72 9.71
C SER A 74 -10.80 5.44 9.29
N VAL A 75 -10.32 6.09 8.23
CA VAL A 75 -8.91 6.02 7.81
C VAL A 75 -7.99 6.53 8.92
N TYR A 76 -8.34 7.65 9.56
CA TYR A 76 -7.57 8.20 10.70
C TYR A 76 -7.41 7.18 11.85
N ARG A 77 -8.50 6.49 12.21
CA ARG A 77 -8.52 5.48 13.27
C ARG A 77 -7.73 4.24 12.85
N ASP A 78 -7.99 3.73 11.64
CA ASP A 78 -7.32 2.54 11.11
C ASP A 78 -5.80 2.73 11.03
N MET A 79 -5.31 3.91 10.62
CA MET A 79 -3.87 4.21 10.65
C MET A 79 -3.29 4.07 12.06
N GLY A 80 -4.03 4.52 13.08
CA GLY A 80 -3.62 4.37 14.48
C GLY A 80 -3.53 2.90 14.90
N THR A 81 -4.55 2.11 14.58
CA THR A 81 -4.58 0.67 14.86
C THR A 81 -3.44 -0.05 14.14
N LEU A 82 -3.20 0.26 12.86
CA LEU A 82 -2.14 -0.34 12.06
C LEU A 82 -0.75 -0.10 12.67
N VAL A 83 -0.49 1.14 13.14
CA VAL A 83 0.78 1.48 13.78
C VAL A 83 0.93 0.83 15.15
N HIS A 84 -0.07 0.98 16.02
CA HIS A 84 0.04 0.57 17.42
C HIS A 84 -0.12 -0.93 17.66
N GLU A 85 -0.94 -1.61 16.84
CA GLU A 85 -1.31 -3.02 17.07
C GLU A 85 -0.73 -3.98 16.02
N HIS A 86 -0.42 -3.48 14.82
CA HIS A 86 0.01 -4.33 13.70
C HIS A 86 1.43 -4.05 13.18
N GLY A 87 2.16 -3.10 13.76
CA GLY A 87 3.55 -2.83 13.44
C GLY A 87 3.79 -2.18 12.07
N VAL A 88 2.74 -1.62 11.44
CA VAL A 88 2.90 -0.84 10.21
C VAL A 88 3.57 0.48 10.56
N SER A 89 4.71 0.78 9.94
CA SER A 89 5.50 1.99 10.22
C SER A 89 5.53 2.98 9.07
N SER A 90 4.80 2.72 7.98
CA SER A 90 4.81 3.56 6.78
C SER A 90 3.55 3.43 5.93
N PHE A 91 3.14 4.57 5.36
CA PHE A 91 1.92 4.69 4.56
C PHE A 91 2.25 5.16 3.14
N LYS A 92 1.62 4.58 2.12
CA LYS A 92 1.89 4.86 0.70
C LYS A 92 0.82 5.77 0.10
N HIS A 93 1.26 6.71 -0.72
CA HIS A 93 0.39 7.66 -1.41
C HIS A 93 0.76 7.70 -2.89
N PHE A 94 -0.23 8.00 -3.73
CA PHE A 94 -0.05 8.09 -5.17
C PHE A 94 -0.55 9.46 -5.64
N MET A 95 0.34 10.26 -6.24
CA MET A 95 -0.03 11.52 -6.90
C MET A 95 -0.45 11.29 -8.36
N ALA A 96 -0.43 10.03 -8.80
CA ALA A 96 -0.72 9.56 -10.15
C ALA A 96 -1.87 8.55 -10.15
N TYR A 97 -2.18 7.97 -11.31
CA TYR A 97 -3.28 7.02 -11.51
C TYR A 97 -4.66 7.65 -11.25
N LYS A 98 -4.88 8.80 -11.90
CA LYS A 98 -6.16 9.53 -11.86
C LYS A 98 -7.34 8.61 -12.15
N ASN A 99 -8.43 8.79 -11.40
CA ASN A 99 -9.65 7.95 -11.40
C ASN A 99 -9.48 6.52 -10.86
N ALA A 100 -8.31 6.18 -10.30
CA ALA A 100 -8.09 4.91 -9.62
C ALA A 100 -7.65 5.14 -8.17
N ILE A 101 -6.35 5.36 -7.94
CA ILE A 101 -5.75 5.41 -6.59
C ILE A 101 -5.07 6.75 -6.27
N MET A 102 -5.26 7.75 -7.14
CA MET A 102 -4.71 9.10 -6.95
C MET A 102 -5.30 9.73 -5.68
N ALA A 103 -4.43 10.09 -4.74
CA ALA A 103 -4.73 10.96 -3.62
C ALA A 103 -4.62 12.41 -4.06
N ASP A 104 -5.65 13.21 -3.74
CA ASP A 104 -5.59 14.66 -3.89
C ASP A 104 -4.86 15.32 -2.70
N ASP A 105 -4.70 16.64 -2.77
CA ASP A 105 -3.98 17.39 -1.76
C ASP A 105 -4.63 17.31 -0.36
N GLU A 106 -5.96 17.17 -0.28
CA GLU A 106 -6.68 17.02 0.99
C GLU A 106 -6.32 15.69 1.66
N VAL A 107 -6.40 14.59 0.89
CA VAL A 107 -5.98 13.25 1.37
C VAL A 107 -4.51 13.27 1.81
N LEU A 108 -3.63 13.87 1.00
CA LEU A 108 -2.20 13.96 1.31
C LEU A 108 -1.93 14.73 2.61
N VAL A 109 -2.51 15.93 2.76
CA VAL A 109 -2.29 16.77 3.96
C VAL A 109 -2.79 16.08 5.22
N ASN A 110 -3.99 15.49 5.17
CA ASN A 110 -4.56 14.83 6.33
C ASN A 110 -3.76 13.57 6.70
N SER A 111 -3.39 12.76 5.72
CA SER A 111 -2.60 11.54 5.95
C SER A 111 -1.18 11.82 6.41
N PHE A 112 -0.52 12.87 5.89
CA PHE A 112 0.82 13.25 6.33
C PHE A 112 0.81 13.80 7.77
N SER A 113 -0.20 14.60 8.11
CA SER A 113 -0.40 15.09 9.48
C SER A 113 -0.60 13.93 10.45
N ARG A 114 -1.43 12.95 10.06
CA ARG A 114 -1.63 11.73 10.86
C ARG A 114 -0.38 10.87 10.95
N SER A 115 0.37 10.72 9.86
CA SER A 115 1.62 9.98 9.86
C SER A 115 2.63 10.60 10.83
N LEU A 116 2.71 11.95 10.88
CA LEU A 116 3.53 12.68 11.85
C LEU A 116 3.11 12.40 13.30
N GLU A 117 1.81 12.46 13.60
CA GLU A 117 1.28 12.14 14.95
C GLU A 117 1.66 10.74 15.41
N LEU A 118 1.65 9.77 14.48
CA LEU A 118 1.91 8.36 14.76
C LEU A 118 3.41 8.00 14.73
N GLY A 119 4.29 8.89 14.28
CA GLY A 119 5.69 8.59 14.02
C GLY A 119 5.89 7.62 12.84
N ALA A 120 4.96 7.58 11.89
CA ALA A 120 5.01 6.76 10.69
C ALA A 120 5.60 7.53 9.49
N LEU A 121 6.22 6.81 8.55
CA LEU A 121 6.83 7.40 7.36
C LEU A 121 5.83 7.47 6.19
N PRO A 122 5.47 8.66 5.68
CA PRO A 122 4.77 8.78 4.42
C PRO A 122 5.72 8.46 3.25
N THR A 123 5.27 7.62 2.33
CA THR A 123 5.94 7.32 1.06
C THR A 123 5.05 7.75 -0.10
N VAL A 124 5.64 8.21 -1.20
CA VAL A 124 4.90 8.83 -2.30
C VAL A 124 5.35 8.27 -3.64
N HIS A 125 4.39 7.96 -4.51
CA HIS A 125 4.61 7.82 -5.95
C HIS A 125 4.33 9.17 -6.60
N ALA A 126 5.38 9.92 -6.92
CA ALA A 126 5.32 11.34 -7.21
C ALA A 126 5.45 11.64 -8.71
N GLU A 127 4.38 11.36 -9.46
CA GLU A 127 4.19 11.89 -10.81
C GLU A 127 3.00 12.87 -10.79
N ASN A 128 2.96 13.83 -11.72
CA ASN A 128 1.79 14.69 -11.86
C ASN A 128 0.65 13.90 -12.52
N GLY A 129 -0.31 13.41 -11.73
CA GLY A 129 -1.40 12.57 -12.21
C GLY A 129 -2.31 13.21 -13.25
N GLU A 130 -2.48 14.54 -13.20
CA GLU A 130 -3.24 15.27 -14.23
C GLU A 130 -2.52 15.26 -15.57
N LEU A 131 -1.22 15.53 -15.58
CA LEU A 131 -0.41 15.53 -16.80
C LEU A 131 -0.29 14.11 -17.38
N VAL A 132 -0.05 13.11 -16.53
CA VAL A 132 -0.01 11.70 -16.97
C VAL A 132 -1.33 11.31 -17.63
N PHE A 133 -2.47 11.62 -17.00
CA PHE A 133 -3.78 11.31 -17.55
C PHE A 133 -4.07 12.03 -18.88
N GLN A 134 -3.59 13.26 -19.06
CA GLN A 134 -3.73 13.98 -20.33
C GLN A 134 -2.89 13.38 -21.46
N LEU A 135 -1.69 12.87 -21.15
CA LEU A 135 -0.73 12.36 -22.15
C LEU A 135 -0.94 10.89 -22.55
N GLN A 136 -1.75 10.13 -21.79
CA GLN A 136 -2.08 8.72 -22.08
C GLN A 136 -3.31 8.55 -23.00
N LYS A 137 -3.79 9.65 -23.59
CA LYS A 137 -4.91 9.65 -24.53
C LYS A 137 -4.49 9.27 -25.94
#